data_AF-A0A7V8K606-F1
#
_entry.id   AF-A0A7V8K606-F1
#
_cell.length_a   1.000
_cell.length_b   1.000
_cell.length_c   1.000
_cell.angle_alpha   90.00
_cell.angle_beta   90.00
_cell.angle_gamma   90.00
#
_symmetry.space_group_name_H-M   'P 1'
#
loop_
_entity.id
_entity.type
_entity.pdbx_description
1 polymer ?
#
loop_
_entity_poly.entity_id
_entity_poly.type
_entity_poly.pdbx_seq_one_letter_code
_entity_poly.pdbx_strand_id
1 'polypeptide(L)'
;MDFFLLQLIADVSELNVVVADSVQGNITLRLVNVPWDQALDIILQAKGLDKRSQGNVIWVAPQQEIATREKEMEDARIAIEERAELVTDYIPVSFGNAEDIAKRRTVESQQTRGASGSGGGSQSRGFLSPRGSVSFDRRTNTLLVSDIPSKIQEIRELVALLDRPVQQVLIESRIVIANENFARELGARFGIS
;
A
#
# COMPACT_ATOMS: atom_id res chain seq x y z
N MET A 1 30.38 -35.08 1.05
CA MET A 1 30.06 -36.38 0.42
C MET A 1 28.99 -37.03 1.29
N ASP A 2 27.72 -37.13 0.92
CA ASP A 2 27.16 -37.30 -0.43
C ASP A 2 25.89 -36.45 -0.67
N PHE A 3 25.88 -35.74 -1.80
CA PHE A 3 24.79 -34.89 -2.30
C PHE A 3 23.83 -35.64 -3.25
N PHE A 4 23.95 -36.97 -3.31
CA PHE A 4 23.28 -37.83 -4.29
C PHE A 4 21.75 -37.71 -4.28
N LEU A 5 21.15 -37.33 -3.15
CA LEU A 5 19.70 -37.26 -2.99
C LEU A 5 19.09 -36.00 -3.63
N LEU A 6 19.74 -34.84 -3.49
CA LEU A 6 19.27 -33.61 -4.14
C LEU A 6 19.43 -33.71 -5.65
N GLN A 7 20.49 -34.37 -6.10
CA GLN A 7 20.73 -34.65 -7.51
C GLN A 7 19.73 -35.67 -8.08
N LEU A 8 19.38 -36.72 -7.32
CA LEU A 8 18.33 -37.67 -7.72
C LEU A 8 16.96 -37.01 -7.85
N ILE A 9 16.63 -36.05 -6.98
CA ILE A 9 15.38 -35.27 -7.06
C ILE A 9 15.41 -34.29 -8.25
N ALA A 10 16.57 -33.70 -8.55
CA ALA A 10 16.77 -32.86 -9.72
C ALA A 10 16.56 -33.66 -11.03
N ASP A 11 17.13 -34.86 -11.12
CA ASP A 11 17.02 -35.73 -12.30
C ASP A 11 15.58 -36.21 -12.54
N VAL A 12 14.80 -36.43 -11.48
CA VAL A 12 13.39 -36.85 -11.58
C VAL A 12 12.45 -35.69 -11.95
N SER A 13 12.85 -34.44 -11.66
CA SER A 13 12.02 -33.26 -11.91
C SER A 13 12.35 -32.50 -13.20
N GLU A 14 13.41 -32.88 -13.92
CA GLU A 14 13.98 -32.14 -15.07
C GLU A 14 14.38 -30.68 -14.76
N LEU A 15 14.47 -30.32 -13.48
CA LEU A 15 14.82 -28.97 -13.03
C LEU A 15 16.31 -28.87 -12.70
N ASN A 16 16.93 -27.73 -13.03
CA ASN A 16 18.33 -27.51 -12.70
C ASN A 16 18.44 -27.09 -11.23
N VAL A 17 19.12 -27.88 -10.39
CA VAL A 17 19.32 -27.55 -8.98
C VAL A 17 20.75 -27.07 -8.76
N VAL A 18 20.91 -25.87 -8.20
CA VAL A 18 22.20 -25.30 -7.78
C VAL A 18 22.25 -25.30 -6.26
N VAL A 19 23.18 -26.06 -5.69
CA VAL A 19 23.37 -26.18 -4.23
C VAL A 19 24.57 -25.34 -3.82
N ALA A 20 24.43 -24.52 -2.77
CA ALA A 20 25.55 -23.79 -2.20
C ALA A 20 26.56 -24.75 -1.53
N ASP A 21 27.86 -24.47 -1.63
CA ASP A 21 28.94 -25.28 -1.04
C ASP A 21 28.86 -25.35 0.51
N SER A 22 28.15 -24.38 1.10
CA SER A 22 27.84 -24.30 2.53
C SER A 22 26.84 -25.35 3.03
N VAL A 23 26.16 -26.07 2.12
CA VAL A 23 25.20 -27.12 2.47
C VAL A 23 25.95 -28.40 2.78
N GLN A 24 26.16 -28.70 4.07
CA GLN A 24 26.85 -29.92 4.51
C GLN A 24 25.98 -30.72 5.48
N GLY A 25 25.80 -32.01 5.21
CA GLY A 25 25.08 -32.90 6.11
C GLY A 25 24.66 -34.20 5.43
N ASN A 26 24.75 -35.31 6.15
CA ASN A 26 24.12 -36.56 5.75
C ASN A 26 22.65 -36.56 6.17
N ILE A 27 21.79 -37.13 5.33
CA ILE A 27 20.40 -37.41 5.66
C ILE A 27 20.07 -38.82 5.20
N THR A 28 19.57 -39.63 6.12
CA THR A 28 19.06 -40.97 5.82
C THR A 28 17.55 -40.85 5.77
N LEU A 29 16.97 -41.01 4.59
CA LEU A 29 15.54 -40.82 4.36
C LEU A 29 14.95 -42.08 3.71
N ARG A 30 13.78 -42.50 4.17
CA ARG A 30 13.00 -43.57 3.54
C ARG A 30 11.69 -42.98 3.07
N LEU A 31 11.52 -42.85 1.76
CA LEU A 31 10.30 -42.33 1.13
C LEU A 31 9.53 -43.49 0.50
N VAL A 32 8.21 -43.51 0.66
CA VAL A 32 7.31 -44.47 0.04
C VAL A 32 6.12 -43.70 -0.54
N ASN A 33 5.95 -43.72 -1.87
CA ASN A 33 4.87 -43.00 -2.58
C ASN A 33 4.77 -41.50 -2.23
N VAL A 34 5.91 -40.81 -2.13
CA VAL A 34 5.95 -39.37 -1.83
C VAL A 34 6.35 -38.59 -3.09
N PRO A 35 5.56 -37.60 -3.53
CA PRO A 35 5.95 -36.65 -4.57
C PRO A 35 7.28 -35.93 -4.27
N TRP A 36 8.01 -35.54 -5.31
CA TRP A 36 9.36 -34.98 -5.18
C TRP A 36 9.40 -33.59 -4.52
N ASP A 37 8.37 -32.78 -4.71
CA ASP A 37 8.19 -31.46 -4.11
C ASP A 37 8.04 -31.55 -2.59
N GLN A 38 7.19 -32.49 -2.15
CA GLN A 38 6.99 -32.80 -0.74
C GLN A 38 8.25 -33.39 -0.11
N ALA A 39 8.94 -34.29 -0.83
CA ALA A 39 10.22 -34.84 -0.37
C ALA A 39 11.28 -33.74 -0.20
N LEU A 40 11.37 -32.81 -1.16
CA LEU A 40 12.29 -31.68 -1.12
C LEU A 40 12.00 -30.78 0.08
N ASP A 41 10.74 -30.41 0.32
CA ASP A 41 10.36 -29.52 1.41
C ASP A 41 10.67 -30.12 2.79
N ILE A 42 10.44 -31.43 2.97
CA ILE A 42 10.80 -32.15 4.20
C ILE A 42 12.32 -32.11 4.43
N ILE A 43 13.11 -32.29 3.37
CA ILE A 43 14.58 -32.24 3.45
C ILE A 43 15.06 -30.83 3.82
N LEU A 44 14.49 -29.81 3.19
CA LEU A 44 14.81 -28.41 3.46
C LEU A 44 14.50 -28.06 4.93
N GLN A 45 13.31 -28.44 5.41
CA GLN A 45 12.90 -28.19 6.79
C GLN A 45 13.78 -28.94 7.80
N ALA A 46 14.14 -30.20 7.53
CA ALA A 46 14.95 -31.01 8.45
C ALA A 46 16.38 -30.47 8.65
N LYS A 47 16.92 -29.75 7.66
CA LYS A 47 18.29 -29.20 7.69
C LYS A 47 18.34 -27.68 7.82
N GLY A 48 17.19 -27.00 7.97
CA GLY A 48 17.12 -25.54 8.02
C GLY A 48 17.66 -24.88 6.75
N LEU A 49 17.46 -25.55 5.61
CA LEU A 49 17.79 -25.04 4.29
C LEU A 49 16.54 -24.40 3.70
N ASP A 50 16.73 -23.48 2.77
CA ASP A 50 15.64 -22.84 2.05
C ASP A 50 15.95 -22.87 0.53
N LYS A 51 14.91 -22.81 -0.28
CA LYS A 51 15.00 -22.84 -1.76
C LYS A 51 14.52 -21.54 -2.38
N ARG A 52 15.19 -21.08 -3.43
CA ARG A 52 14.70 -19.99 -4.29
C ARG A 52 14.58 -20.50 -5.71
N SER A 53 13.37 -20.42 -6.25
CA SER A 53 13.09 -20.85 -7.61
C SER A 53 13.14 -19.64 -8.53
N GLN A 54 13.98 -19.71 -9.57
CA GLN A 54 14.04 -18.74 -10.66
C GLN A 54 13.82 -19.48 -11.97
N GLY A 55 12.55 -19.54 -12.41
CA GLY A 55 12.17 -20.27 -13.61
C GLY A 55 12.54 -21.76 -13.53
N ASN A 56 13.45 -22.20 -14.39
CA ASN A 56 13.90 -23.60 -14.51
C ASN A 56 15.07 -23.96 -13.58
N VAL A 57 15.45 -23.07 -12.67
CA VAL A 57 16.58 -23.25 -11.76
C VAL A 57 16.11 -23.12 -10.31
N ILE A 58 16.43 -24.11 -9.48
CA ILE A 58 16.21 -24.07 -8.03
C ILE A 58 17.57 -23.87 -7.36
N TRP A 59 17.71 -22.76 -6.64
CA TRP A 59 18.86 -22.52 -5.78
C TRP A 59 18.56 -22.96 -4.35
N VAL A 60 19.42 -23.78 -3.76
CA VAL A 60 19.29 -24.29 -2.38
C VAL A 60 20.48 -23.83 -1.55
N ALA A 61 20.21 -23.15 -0.43
CA ALA A 61 21.24 -22.65 0.48
C ALA A 61 20.74 -22.64 1.94
N PRO A 62 21.64 -22.50 2.93
CA PRO A 62 21.24 -22.35 4.32
C PRO A 62 20.35 -21.12 4.52
N GLN A 63 19.34 -21.25 5.39
CA GLN A 63 18.39 -20.15 5.65
C GLN A 63 19.09 -18.86 6.08
N GLN A 64 20.21 -18.96 6.81
CA GLN A 64 20.98 -17.81 7.25
C GLN A 64 21.63 -17.04 6.08
N GLU A 65 22.21 -17.77 5.13
CA GLU A 65 22.88 -17.17 3.96
C GLU A 65 21.87 -16.50 3.02
N ILE A 66 20.70 -17.12 2.86
CA ILE A 66 19.59 -16.55 2.11
C ILE A 66 19.09 -15.28 2.81
N ALA A 67 18.88 -15.33 4.12
CA ALA A 67 18.40 -14.17 4.88
C ALA A 67 19.38 -12.98 4.85
N THR A 68 20.69 -13.23 4.98
CA THR A 68 21.69 -12.16 4.87
C THR A 68 21.73 -11.57 3.48
N ARG A 69 21.71 -12.41 2.44
CA ARG A 69 21.73 -11.94 1.05
C ARG A 69 20.47 -11.16 0.69
N GLU A 70 19.30 -11.63 1.11
CA GLU A 70 18.04 -10.91 0.92
C GLU A 70 18.06 -9.57 1.64
N LYS A 71 18.53 -9.54 2.88
CA LYS A 71 18.67 -8.29 3.63
C LYS A 71 19.63 -7.32 2.93
N GLU A 72 20.79 -7.79 2.49
CA GLU A 72 21.76 -6.97 1.75
C GLU A 72 21.19 -6.46 0.43
N MET A 73 20.42 -7.27 -0.30
CA MET A 73 19.75 -6.85 -1.54
C MET A 73 18.67 -5.81 -1.28
N GLU A 74 17.86 -5.97 -0.23
CA GLU A 74 16.86 -4.99 0.16
C GLU A 74 17.51 -3.70 0.69
N ASP A 75 18.52 -3.80 1.54
CA ASP A 75 19.30 -2.66 2.05
C ASP A 75 19.99 -1.92 0.89
N ALA A 76 20.52 -2.64 -0.10
CA ALA A 76 21.09 -2.05 -1.31
C ALA A 76 20.01 -1.36 -2.15
N ARG A 77 18.82 -1.96 -2.29
CA ARG A 77 17.70 -1.33 -3.01
C ARG A 77 17.26 -0.04 -2.31
N ILE A 78 17.09 -0.09 -1.00
CA ILE A 78 16.77 1.09 -0.17
C ILE A 78 17.88 2.14 -0.29
N ALA A 79 19.16 1.75 -0.22
CA ALA A 79 20.27 2.69 -0.35
C ALA A 79 20.35 3.34 -1.73
N ILE A 80 19.96 2.63 -2.79
CA ILE A 80 19.85 3.20 -4.15
C ILE A 80 18.68 4.18 -4.21
N GLU A 81 17.52 3.83 -3.66
CA GLU A 81 16.36 4.72 -3.57
C GLU A 81 16.65 5.96 -2.72
N GLU A 82 17.37 5.81 -1.61
CA GLU A 82 17.81 6.91 -0.75
C GLU A 82 18.86 7.78 -1.42
N ARG A 83 19.74 7.22 -2.26
CA ARG A 83 20.75 7.99 -3.02
C ARG A 83 20.18 8.61 -4.29
N ALA A 84 18.94 8.30 -4.68
CA ALA A 84 18.31 8.91 -5.81
C ALA A 84 18.19 10.43 -5.59
N GLU A 85 18.39 11.19 -6.65
CA GLU A 85 18.24 12.64 -6.63
C GLU A 85 16.77 13.00 -6.38
N LEU A 86 16.53 13.85 -5.39
CA LEU A 86 15.20 14.41 -5.15
C LEU A 86 14.96 15.51 -6.17
N VAL A 87 13.85 15.41 -6.89
CA VAL A 87 13.40 16.45 -7.81
C VAL A 87 12.18 17.13 -7.19
N THR A 88 12.09 18.45 -7.34
CA THR A 88 10.90 19.21 -6.95
C THR A 88 10.07 19.51 -8.18
N ASP A 89 8.80 19.10 -8.15
CA ASP A 89 7.83 19.35 -9.21
C ASP A 89 6.63 20.16 -8.69
N TYR A 90 6.02 20.93 -9.59
CA TYR A 90 4.92 21.84 -9.33
C TYR A 90 3.66 21.31 -10.02
N ILE A 91 2.66 20.91 -9.22
CA ILE A 91 1.41 20.34 -9.73
C ILE A 91 0.26 21.32 -9.40
N PRO A 92 -0.30 22.03 -10.39
CA PRO A 92 -1.48 22.86 -10.16
C PRO A 92 -2.70 21.97 -9.92
N VAL A 93 -3.56 22.36 -8.97
CA VAL A 93 -4.83 21.69 -8.68
C VAL A 93 -5.98 22.61 -9.10
N SER A 94 -6.97 22.10 -9.83
CA SER A 94 -7.99 22.93 -10.47
C SER A 94 -9.33 22.97 -9.71
N PHE A 95 -9.80 21.81 -9.25
CA PHE A 95 -11.10 21.62 -8.61
C PHE A 95 -10.99 21.33 -7.11
N GLY A 96 -9.90 20.69 -6.66
CA GLY A 96 -9.61 20.46 -5.25
C GLY A 96 -8.78 21.57 -4.59
N ASN A 97 -8.89 21.71 -3.26
CA ASN A 97 -7.96 22.53 -2.49
C ASN A 97 -6.65 21.77 -2.28
N ALA A 98 -5.52 22.36 -2.69
CA ALA A 98 -4.19 21.81 -2.46
C ALA A 98 -3.90 21.57 -0.97
N GLU A 99 -4.42 22.43 -0.09
CA GLU A 99 -4.30 22.26 1.36
C GLU A 99 -4.97 21.00 1.89
N ASP A 100 -6.17 20.66 1.41
CA ASP A 100 -6.92 19.49 1.86
C ASP A 100 -6.27 18.19 1.33
N ILE A 101 -5.64 18.25 0.16
CA ILE A 101 -4.86 17.13 -0.40
C ILE A 101 -3.58 16.91 0.42
N ALA A 102 -2.86 17.98 0.76
CA ALA A 102 -1.63 17.90 1.56
C ALA A 102 -1.92 17.46 3.01
N LYS A 103 -2.97 17.99 3.64
CA LYS A 103 -3.35 17.63 5.02
C LYS A 103 -3.84 16.20 5.15
N ARG A 104 -4.47 15.61 4.13
CA ARG A 104 -4.83 14.18 4.16
C ARG A 104 -3.59 13.29 4.35
N ARG A 105 -2.40 13.72 3.91
CA ARG A 105 -1.13 13.00 4.17
C ARG A 105 -0.69 13.11 5.62
N THR A 106 -0.78 14.29 6.22
CA THR A 106 -0.36 14.48 7.62
C THR A 106 -1.36 13.86 8.59
N VAL A 107 -2.66 13.92 8.29
CA VAL A 107 -3.73 13.38 9.16
C VAL A 107 -3.82 11.85 9.05
N GLU A 108 -3.65 11.25 7.87
CA GLU A 108 -3.58 9.78 7.75
C GLU A 108 -2.37 9.20 8.51
N SER A 109 -1.26 9.95 8.58
CA SER A 109 -0.11 9.60 9.43
C SER A 109 -0.37 9.76 10.94
N GLN A 110 -1.41 10.51 11.32
CA GLN A 110 -1.78 10.79 12.72
C GLN A 110 -2.93 9.92 13.24
N GLN A 111 -3.83 9.45 12.37
CA GLN A 111 -5.01 8.67 12.77
C GLN A 111 -4.65 7.25 13.27
N THR A 112 -3.43 6.77 13.09
CA THR A 112 -2.93 5.54 13.73
C THR A 112 -2.40 5.76 15.16
N ARG A 113 -2.35 6.99 15.68
CA ARG A 113 -1.86 7.25 17.07
C ARG A 113 -2.93 7.11 18.15
N GLY A 114 -4.17 6.75 17.80
CA GLY A 114 -5.32 6.78 18.71
C GLY A 114 -5.96 5.44 19.09
N ALA A 115 -5.50 4.29 18.56
CA ALA A 115 -6.12 3.01 18.90
C ALA A 115 -5.14 1.83 18.81
N SER A 116 -4.94 1.19 19.96
CA SER A 116 -4.41 -0.16 20.22
C SER A 116 -2.96 -0.51 19.83
N GLY A 117 -2.12 -0.66 20.86
CA GLY A 117 -1.40 -1.91 21.10
C GLY A 117 -0.18 -2.26 20.23
N SER A 118 1.02 -2.05 20.81
CA SER A 118 2.20 -2.92 20.74
C SER A 118 2.63 -3.51 19.38
N GLY A 119 3.74 -2.98 18.83
CA GLY A 119 4.68 -3.76 18.04
C GLY A 119 4.77 -3.43 16.55
N GLY A 120 5.86 -2.75 16.17
CA GLY A 120 6.51 -2.98 14.87
C GLY A 120 6.11 -2.06 13.72
N GLY A 121 7.05 -1.19 13.32
CA GLY A 121 7.09 -0.59 11.99
C GLY A 121 6.10 0.55 11.78
N SER A 122 6.60 1.78 11.89
CA SER A 122 6.00 2.94 11.22
C SER A 122 6.07 2.71 9.71
N GLN A 123 5.21 1.84 9.17
CA GLN A 123 4.97 1.77 7.75
C GLN A 123 4.22 3.03 7.38
N SER A 124 5.01 4.03 6.98
CA SER A 124 4.56 5.14 6.16
C SER A 124 3.81 4.56 4.97
N ARG A 125 2.50 4.38 5.11
CA ARG A 125 1.56 4.19 4.00
C ARG A 125 1.30 5.53 3.27
N GLY A 126 2.25 6.45 3.37
CA GLY A 126 2.25 7.67 2.57
C GLY A 126 2.67 7.31 1.16
N PHE A 127 1.96 7.84 0.16
CA PHE A 127 2.32 7.70 -1.25
C PHE A 127 3.57 8.55 -1.62
N LEU A 128 4.47 8.77 -0.66
CA LEU A 128 5.72 9.53 -0.78
C LEU A 128 6.86 8.62 -0.34
N SER A 129 8.05 8.83 -0.88
CA SER A 129 9.24 8.15 -0.37
C SER A 129 9.54 8.57 1.09
N PRO A 130 10.36 7.80 1.83
CA PRO A 130 10.78 8.17 3.18
C PRO A 130 11.45 9.54 3.28
N ARG A 131 12.02 10.04 2.18
CA ARG A 131 12.67 11.36 2.06
C ARG A 131 11.75 12.41 1.41
N GLY A 132 10.60 12.01 0.91
CA GLY A 132 9.67 12.84 0.18
C GLY A 132 8.98 13.86 1.09
N SER A 133 8.78 15.08 0.58
CA SER A 133 8.00 16.10 1.27
C SER A 133 7.00 16.75 0.32
N VAL A 134 5.83 17.08 0.85
CA VAL A 134 4.79 17.80 0.11
C VAL A 134 4.45 19.07 0.86
N SER A 135 4.53 20.20 0.16
CA SER A 135 4.04 21.49 0.63
C SER A 135 3.00 22.03 -0.34
N PHE A 136 2.27 23.07 0.08
CA PHE A 136 1.21 23.66 -0.72
C PHE A 136 1.36 25.19 -0.73
N ASP A 137 1.11 25.80 -1.88
CA ASP A 137 0.90 27.24 -2.00
C ASP A 137 -0.61 27.50 -2.16
N ARG A 138 -1.21 28.15 -1.16
CA ARG A 138 -2.63 28.53 -1.18
C ARG A 138 -2.96 29.59 -2.23
N ARG A 139 -2.01 30.49 -2.54
CA ARG A 139 -2.26 31.64 -3.44
C ARG A 139 -2.44 31.17 -4.88
N THR A 140 -1.67 30.17 -5.30
CA THR A 140 -1.72 29.61 -6.66
C THR A 140 -2.37 28.23 -6.71
N ASN A 141 -2.93 27.74 -5.59
CA ASN A 141 -3.48 26.40 -5.43
C ASN A 141 -2.57 25.31 -6.04
N THR A 142 -1.27 25.38 -5.73
CA THR A 142 -0.25 24.52 -6.30
C THR A 142 0.31 23.59 -5.24
N LEU A 143 0.47 22.32 -5.57
CA LEU A 143 1.19 21.33 -4.76
C LEU A 143 2.67 21.33 -5.17
N LEU A 144 3.52 21.47 -4.16
CA LEU A 144 4.97 21.37 -4.27
C LEU A 144 5.35 19.98 -3.76
N VAL A 145 5.85 19.14 -4.66
CA VAL A 145 6.22 17.76 -4.33
C VAL A 145 7.70 17.59 -4.56
N SER A 146 8.44 17.27 -3.50
CA SER A 146 9.86 16.92 -3.57
C SER A 146 10.00 15.43 -3.30
N ASP A 147 10.28 14.64 -4.34
CA ASP A 147 10.40 13.18 -4.23
C ASP A 147 11.25 12.60 -5.37
N ILE A 148 11.37 11.28 -5.41
CA ILE A 148 11.98 10.50 -6.49
C ILE A 148 11.13 10.67 -7.76
N PRO A 149 11.73 10.81 -8.96
CA PRO A 149 10.99 10.99 -10.23
C PRO A 149 9.86 9.98 -10.46
N SER A 150 10.08 8.70 -10.14
CA SER A 150 9.05 7.64 -10.26
C SER A 150 7.83 7.90 -9.38
N LYS A 151 8.04 8.46 -8.18
CA LYS A 151 6.97 8.79 -7.23
C LYS A 151 6.21 10.06 -7.62
N ILE A 152 6.91 11.04 -8.19
CA ILE A 152 6.27 12.26 -8.72
C ILE A 152 5.27 11.92 -9.82
N GLN A 153 5.62 10.99 -10.71
CA GLN A 153 4.70 10.54 -11.77
C GLN A 153 3.45 9.87 -11.19
N GLU A 154 3.61 8.98 -10.20
CA GLU A 154 2.49 8.33 -9.49
C GLU A 154 1.58 9.36 -8.81
N ILE A 155 2.16 10.39 -8.17
CA ILE A 155 1.41 11.47 -7.51
C ILE A 155 0.66 12.32 -8.52
N ARG A 156 1.25 12.60 -9.69
CA ARG A 156 0.61 13.34 -10.77
C ARG A 156 -0.63 12.63 -11.28
N GLU A 157 -0.55 11.32 -11.49
CA GLU A 157 -1.69 10.50 -11.90
C GLU A 157 -2.78 10.47 -10.82
N LEU A 158 -2.39 10.36 -9.55
CA LEU A 158 -3.33 10.39 -8.43
C LEU A 158 -4.04 11.74 -8.29
N VAL A 159 -3.30 12.85 -8.42
CA VAL A 159 -3.89 14.19 -8.39
C VAL A 159 -4.87 14.35 -9.54
N ALA A 160 -4.55 13.90 -10.75
CA ALA A 160 -5.46 13.94 -11.89
C ALA A 160 -6.74 13.10 -11.68
N LEU A 161 -6.65 11.99 -10.94
CA LEU A 161 -7.82 11.18 -10.60
C LEU A 161 -8.73 11.87 -9.57
N LEU A 162 -8.14 12.56 -8.60
CA LEU A 162 -8.85 13.24 -7.51
C LEU A 162 -9.41 14.61 -7.92
N ASP A 163 -8.80 15.27 -8.91
CA ASP A 163 -9.17 16.61 -9.37
C ASP A 163 -10.43 16.56 -10.26
N ARG A 164 -11.57 16.22 -9.65
CA ARG A 164 -12.87 16.15 -10.31
C ARG A 164 -13.85 17.19 -9.73
N PRO A 165 -14.72 17.77 -10.57
CA PRO A 165 -15.72 18.71 -10.10
C PRO A 165 -16.75 18.01 -9.19
N VAL A 166 -17.15 18.70 -8.12
CA VAL A 166 -18.23 18.25 -7.24
C VAL A 166 -19.60 18.56 -7.86
N GLN A 167 -20.56 17.65 -7.71
CA GLN A 167 -21.94 17.89 -8.13
C GLN A 167 -22.66 18.76 -7.10
N GLN A 168 -23.33 19.81 -7.56
CA GLN A 168 -24.16 20.66 -6.69
C GLN A 168 -25.57 20.06 -6.59
N VAL A 169 -26.13 20.03 -5.37
CA VAL A 169 -27.50 19.58 -5.12
C VAL A 169 -28.35 20.77 -4.63
N LEU A 170 -29.53 20.95 -5.24
CA LEU A 170 -30.51 21.95 -4.81
C LEU A 170 -31.44 21.33 -3.77
N ILE A 171 -31.52 21.94 -2.60
CA ILE A 171 -32.46 21.56 -1.53
C ILE A 171 -33.57 22.60 -1.52
N GLU A 172 -34.77 22.20 -1.97
CA GLU A 172 -35.97 23.04 -1.89
C GLU A 172 -36.89 22.51 -0.77
N SER A 173 -37.29 23.39 0.13
CA SER A 173 -38.32 23.11 1.12
C SER A 173 -39.49 24.07 0.92
N ARG A 174 -40.72 23.56 0.96
CA ARG A 174 -41.95 24.37 0.91
C ARG A 174 -42.70 24.19 2.22
N ILE A 175 -42.90 25.31 2.92
CA ILE A 175 -43.69 25.36 4.14
C ILE A 175 -45.05 25.95 3.77
N VAL A 176 -46.13 25.23 4.06
CA VAL A 176 -47.50 25.71 3.86
C VAL A 176 -48.10 26.00 5.22
N ILE A 177 -48.49 27.25 5.46
CA ILE A 177 -49.16 27.69 6.69
C ILE A 177 -50.61 28.02 6.31
N ALA A 178 -51.56 27.25 6.83
CA ALA A 178 -52.99 27.55 6.71
C ALA A 178 -53.46 28.25 7.98
N ASN A 179 -54.00 29.47 7.85
CA ASN A 179 -54.61 30.21 8.95
C ASN A 179 -56.13 30.25 8.74
N GLU A 180 -56.90 29.64 9.64
CA GLU A 180 -58.36 29.67 9.63
C GLU A 180 -58.89 30.74 10.60
N ASN A 181 -58.80 32.02 10.23
CA ASN A 181 -59.48 33.08 11.00
C ASN A 181 -60.80 33.45 10.30
N PHE A 182 -61.84 32.65 10.55
CA PHE A 182 -63.20 32.95 10.11
C PHE A 182 -63.99 33.66 11.22
N ALA A 183 -64.08 34.99 11.15
CA ALA A 183 -64.97 35.78 12.00
C ALA A 183 -66.19 36.24 11.17
N ARG A 184 -67.37 35.73 11.52
CA ARG A 184 -68.66 36.13 10.94
C ARG A 184 -69.32 37.14 11.88
N GLU A 185 -69.14 38.42 11.61
CA GLU A 185 -69.87 39.49 12.28
C GLU A 185 -71.23 39.72 11.56
N LEU A 186 -72.31 39.25 12.17
CA LEU A 186 -73.68 39.56 11.76
C LEU A 186 -74.20 40.71 12.65
N GLY A 187 -74.23 41.93 12.10
CA GLY A 187 -74.83 43.10 12.76
C GLY A 187 -76.14 43.50 12.07
N ALA A 188 -77.24 43.56 12.82
CA ALA A 188 -78.50 44.16 12.37
C ALA A 188 -78.71 45.49 13.13
N ARG A 189 -78.75 46.61 12.40
CA ARG A 189 -79.17 47.91 12.92
C ARG A 189 -80.62 48.15 12.52
N PHE A 190 -81.53 48.12 13.47
CA PHE A 190 -82.89 48.65 13.30
C PHE A 190 -82.95 50.04 13.93
N GLY A 191 -83.38 51.04 13.16
CA GLY A 191 -83.67 52.39 13.62
C GLY A 191 -85.19 52.61 13.60
N ILE A 192 -85.70 53.36 14.58
CA ILE A 192 -87.08 53.85 14.62
C ILE A 192 -87.08 55.39 14.55
N SER A 193 -88.06 55.94 13.82
CA SER A 193 -88.31 57.36 13.57
C SER A 193 -89.03 58.04 14.72
#